data_AF-A0A1F5H1X4-F1
#
_entry.id   AF-A0A1F5H1X4-F1
#
_cell.length_a   1.000
_cell.length_b   1.000
_cell.length_c   1.000
_cell.angle_alpha   90.00
_cell.angle_beta   90.00
_cell.angle_gamma   90.00
#
_symmetry.space_group_name_H-M   'P 1'
#
loop_
_entity.id
_entity.type
_entity.pdbx_description
1 polymer ?
#
loop_
_entity_poly.entity_id
_entity_poly.type
_entity_poly.pdbx_seq_one_letter_code
_entity_poly.pdbx_strand_id
1 'polypeptide(L)'
;MQHVTKPVPVKILQWLHLIIFVTAVGIIFVLHYYPEDFLDFLRVPLFLRDINSMLGSSWPVSLHIYQIILIFFLLLTLIDSLGLLFYHSKSWRIISDLSSFLGFLIIWPVALFFVFTLVSSDNLDLQNIKTALVYFIFSFSLFILDLVTWFVDEQSFLARGLIKIKRSIK
;
A
#
# COMPACT_ATOMS: atom_id res chain seq x y z
N MET A 1 17.87 -31.24 -5.96
CA MET A 1 16.99 -30.13 -5.56
C MET A 1 15.65 -30.33 -6.26
N GLN A 2 14.56 -30.59 -5.53
CA GLN A 2 13.23 -30.64 -6.13
C GLN A 2 12.81 -29.20 -6.48
N HIS A 3 12.54 -28.92 -7.75
CA HIS A 3 11.93 -27.67 -8.17
C HIS A 3 10.49 -27.65 -7.65
N VAL A 4 10.28 -27.04 -6.48
CA VAL A 4 8.93 -26.67 -6.04
C VAL A 4 8.43 -25.61 -7.01
N THR A 5 7.58 -26.02 -7.95
CA THR A 5 6.97 -25.11 -8.91
C THR A 5 6.06 -24.14 -8.17
N LYS A 6 6.34 -22.83 -8.26
CA LYS A 6 5.49 -21.81 -7.64
C LYS A 6 4.04 -21.93 -8.15
N PRO A 7 3.03 -21.89 -7.28
CA PRO A 7 1.63 -21.83 -7.68
C PRO A 7 1.37 -20.62 -8.60
N VAL A 8 0.42 -20.76 -9.53
CA VAL A 8 0.05 -19.67 -10.45
C VAL A 8 -0.35 -18.38 -9.71
N PRO A 9 -1.17 -18.40 -8.63
CA PRO A 9 -1.53 -17.20 -7.89
C PRO A 9 -0.32 -16.44 -7.32
N VAL A 10 0.67 -17.17 -6.80
CA VAL A 10 1.92 -16.60 -6.26
C VAL A 10 2.72 -15.88 -7.36
N LYS A 11 2.77 -16.45 -8.57
CA LYS A 11 3.43 -15.80 -9.72
C LYS A 11 2.71 -14.52 -10.14
N ILE A 12 1.38 -14.51 -10.15
CA ILE A 12 0.58 -13.33 -10.49
C ILE A 12 0.84 -12.21 -9.48
N LEU A 13 0.74 -12.52 -8.18
CA LEU A 13 0.99 -11.55 -7.11
C LEU A 13 2.42 -11.00 -7.15
N GLN A 14 3.42 -11.84 -7.45
CA GLN A 14 4.81 -11.42 -7.60
C GLN A 14 4.94 -10.31 -8.65
N TRP A 15 4.36 -10.52 -9.84
CA TRP A 15 4.43 -9.55 -10.92
C TRP A 15 3.58 -8.31 -10.65
N LEU A 16 2.42 -8.45 -10.00
CA LEU A 16 1.59 -7.31 -9.62
C LEU A 16 2.33 -6.37 -8.67
N HIS A 17 2.90 -6.91 -7.58
CA HIS A 17 3.69 -6.12 -6.63
C HIS A 17 4.90 -5.44 -7.29
N LEU A 18 5.62 -6.17 -8.15
CA LEU A 18 6.77 -5.60 -8.87
C LEU A 18 6.36 -4.48 -9.82
N ILE A 19 5.29 -4.66 -10.60
CA ILE A 19 4.78 -3.63 -11.52
C ILE A 19 4.35 -2.40 -10.73
N ILE A 20 3.59 -2.58 -9.65
CA ILE A 20 3.14 -1.48 -8.78
C ILE A 20 4.34 -0.71 -8.24
N PHE A 21 5.35 -1.40 -7.71
CA PHE A 21 6.57 -0.77 -7.20
C PHE A 21 7.27 0.06 -8.28
N VAL A 22 7.53 -0.53 -9.45
CA VAL A 22 8.23 0.14 -10.56
C VAL A 22 7.42 1.34 -11.07
N THR A 23 6.10 1.19 -11.25
CA THR A 23 5.23 2.27 -11.69
C THR A 23 5.14 3.39 -10.66
N ALA A 24 5.04 3.08 -9.36
CA ALA A 24 4.99 4.10 -8.31
C ALA A 24 6.28 4.92 -8.25
N VAL A 25 7.46 4.26 -8.28
CA VAL A 25 8.76 4.94 -8.35
C VAL A 25 8.87 5.78 -9.62
N GLY A 26 8.42 5.26 -10.76
CA GLY A 26 8.39 5.98 -12.02
C GLY A 26 7.52 7.23 -11.97
N ILE A 27 6.31 7.15 -11.40
CA ILE A 27 5.40 8.29 -11.22
C ILE A 27 6.04 9.34 -10.31
N ILE A 28 6.60 8.94 -9.17
CA ILE A 28 7.27 9.87 -8.24
C ILE A 28 8.41 10.61 -8.97
N PHE A 29 9.22 9.89 -9.74
CA PHE A 29 10.30 10.47 -10.52
C PHE A 29 9.77 11.46 -11.57
N VAL A 30 8.75 11.09 -12.35
CA VAL A 30 8.14 11.97 -13.34
C VAL A 30 7.59 13.24 -12.69
N LEU A 31 6.85 13.11 -11.59
CA LEU A 31 6.29 14.27 -10.88
C LEU A 31 7.35 15.18 -10.25
N HIS A 32 8.52 14.63 -9.91
CA HIS A 32 9.64 15.40 -9.38
C HIS A 32 10.36 16.21 -10.47
N TYR A 33 10.52 15.64 -11.66
CA TYR A 33 11.27 16.28 -12.76
C TYR A 33 10.40 17.15 -13.68
N TYR A 34 9.11 16.86 -13.82
CA TYR A 34 8.19 17.57 -14.72
C TYR A 34 7.14 18.36 -13.92
N PRO A 35 7.25 19.70 -13.86
CA PRO A 35 6.37 20.55 -13.05
C PRO A 35 4.97 20.81 -13.66
N GLU A 36 4.60 20.21 -14.79
CA GLU A 36 3.31 20.39 -15.51
C GLU A 36 2.04 20.34 -14.62
N ASP A 37 1.16 21.32 -14.80
CA ASP A 37 -0.09 21.51 -14.03
C ASP A 37 -1.10 20.37 -14.23
N PHE A 38 -1.09 19.73 -15.40
CA PHE A 38 -2.01 18.63 -15.72
C PHE A 38 -1.87 17.44 -14.75
N LEU A 39 -0.68 17.24 -14.17
CA LEU A 39 -0.40 16.15 -13.25
C LEU A 39 -0.54 16.54 -11.77
N ASP A 40 -1.02 17.75 -11.46
CA ASP A 40 -1.13 18.22 -10.07
C ASP A 40 -2.10 17.39 -9.24
N PHE A 41 -3.08 16.72 -9.87
CA PHE A 41 -3.96 15.79 -9.17
C PHE A 41 -3.23 14.53 -8.64
N LEU A 42 -1.99 14.29 -9.07
CA LEU A 42 -1.09 13.26 -8.53
C LEU A 42 -0.12 13.83 -7.49
N ARG A 43 -0.19 15.14 -7.16
CA ARG A 43 0.71 15.79 -6.20
C ARG A 43 0.04 15.95 -4.84
N VAL A 44 0.17 14.91 -4.01
CA VAL A 44 -0.29 14.94 -2.61
C VAL A 44 0.24 16.13 -1.79
N PRO A 45 1.47 16.65 -1.98
CA PRO A 45 1.92 17.83 -1.24
C PRO A 45 1.05 19.07 -1.45
N LEU A 46 0.55 19.30 -2.67
CA LEU A 46 -0.36 20.41 -2.97
C LEU A 46 -1.70 20.20 -2.27
N PHE A 47 -2.26 19.00 -2.42
CA PHE A 47 -3.49 18.60 -1.75
C PHE A 47 -3.43 18.82 -0.24
N LEU A 48 -2.37 18.35 0.45
CA LEU A 48 -2.20 18.53 1.90
C LEU A 48 -2.09 20.00 2.31
N ARG A 49 -1.46 20.84 1.48
CA ARG A 49 -1.41 22.27 1.72
C ARG A 49 -2.80 22.90 1.63
N ASP A 50 -3.59 22.48 0.65
CA ASP A 50 -4.90 23.07 0.37
C ASP A 50 -5.95 22.64 1.42
N ILE A 51 -5.86 21.41 1.93
CA ILE A 51 -6.72 20.92 3.03
C ILE A 51 -6.15 21.21 4.43
N ASN A 52 -5.17 22.12 4.56
CA ASN A 52 -4.47 22.37 5.83
C ASN A 52 -5.40 22.68 7.01
N SER A 53 -6.50 23.39 6.77
CA SER A 53 -7.51 23.68 7.80
C SER A 53 -8.18 22.42 8.37
N MET A 54 -8.16 21.31 7.65
CA MET A 54 -8.76 20.03 8.03
C MET A 54 -7.77 19.06 8.70
N LEU A 55 -6.46 19.32 8.61
CA LEU A 55 -5.43 18.32 8.94
C LEU A 55 -5.17 18.11 10.44
N GLY A 56 -5.90 18.79 11.33
CA GLY A 56 -5.71 18.71 12.79
C GLY A 56 -4.29 19.07 13.29
N SER A 57 -3.40 19.45 12.36
CA SER A 57 -1.96 19.67 12.49
C SER A 57 -1.50 20.53 11.30
N SER A 58 -0.27 21.02 11.34
CA SER A 58 0.26 21.88 10.28
C SER A 58 0.62 21.09 9.01
N TRP A 59 0.43 21.71 7.85
CA TRP A 59 0.74 21.12 6.55
C TRP A 59 2.15 20.47 6.44
N PRO A 60 3.24 21.04 7.00
CA PRO A 60 4.56 20.41 6.91
C PRO A 60 4.63 19.10 7.69
N VAL A 61 3.95 19.02 8.84
CA VAL A 61 3.87 17.79 9.64
C VAL A 61 3.13 16.71 8.86
N SER A 62 1.98 17.06 8.27
CA SER A 62 1.21 16.14 7.43
C SER A 62 1.97 15.70 6.19
N LEU A 63 2.78 16.58 5.58
CA LEU A 63 3.67 16.23 4.48
C LEU A 63 4.69 15.16 4.90
N HIS A 64 5.33 15.33 6.06
CA HIS A 64 6.27 14.34 6.57
C HIS A 64 5.60 13.00 6.89
N ILE A 65 4.40 13.02 7.47
CA ILE A 65 3.60 11.81 7.71
C ILE A 65 3.32 11.11 6.37
N TYR A 66 2.88 11.84 5.35
CA TYR A 66 2.67 11.30 4.01
C TYR A 66 3.95 10.69 3.43
N GLN A 67 5.10 11.38 3.52
CA GLN A 67 6.38 10.87 3.01
C GLN A 67 6.79 9.57 3.71
N ILE A 68 6.61 9.48 5.03
CA ILE A 68 6.89 8.27 5.81
C ILE A 68 5.99 7.13 5.34
N ILE A 69 4.69 7.38 5.19
CA ILE A 69 3.72 6.38 4.69
C ILE A 69 4.08 5.93 3.27
N LEU A 70 4.46 6.86 2.39
CA LEU A 70 4.84 6.57 1.01
C LEU A 70 6.09 5.68 0.94
N ILE A 71 7.14 6.04 1.69
CA ILE A 71 8.37 5.24 1.76
C ILE A 71 8.07 3.86 2.33
N PHE A 72 7.30 3.80 3.40
CA PHE A 72 6.87 2.55 4.01
C PHE A 72 6.15 1.65 3.00
N PHE A 73 5.20 2.21 2.24
CA PHE A 73 4.48 1.50 1.20
C PHE A 73 5.39 0.97 0.07
N LEU A 74 6.34 1.79 -0.40
CA LEU A 74 7.31 1.36 -1.42
C LEU A 74 8.17 0.20 -0.91
N LEU A 75 8.55 0.23 0.37
CA LEU A 75 9.30 -0.86 0.99
C LEU A 75 8.46 -2.13 1.10
N LEU A 76 7.18 -2.03 1.50
CA LEU A 76 6.29 -3.19 1.60
C LEU A 76 6.09 -3.88 0.25
N THR A 77 5.73 -3.12 -0.79
CA THR A 77 5.52 -3.68 -2.14
C THR A 77 6.80 -4.31 -2.72
N LEU A 78 7.97 -3.74 -2.43
CA LEU A 78 9.25 -4.35 -2.78
C LEU A 78 9.49 -5.64 -1.99
N ILE A 79 9.25 -5.63 -0.68
CA ILE A 79 9.43 -6.80 0.19
C ILE A 79 8.49 -7.94 -0.22
N ASP A 80 7.22 -7.64 -0.54
CA ASP A 80 6.25 -8.64 -0.97
C ASP A 80 6.63 -9.23 -2.34
N SER A 81 7.04 -8.39 -3.29
CA SER A 81 7.59 -8.84 -4.57
C SER A 81 8.81 -9.76 -4.38
N LEU A 82 9.78 -9.37 -3.55
CA LEU A 82 10.97 -10.18 -3.26
C LEU A 82 10.63 -11.45 -2.49
N GLY A 83 9.71 -11.38 -1.52
CA GLY A 83 9.23 -12.52 -0.75
C GLY A 83 8.61 -13.59 -1.64
N LEU A 84 7.78 -13.17 -2.58
CA LEU A 84 7.19 -14.04 -3.60
C LEU A 84 8.23 -14.50 -4.63
N LEU A 85 9.26 -13.70 -4.95
CA LEU A 85 10.38 -14.09 -5.82
C LEU A 85 11.23 -15.20 -5.18
N PHE A 86 11.53 -15.06 -3.90
CA PHE A 86 12.29 -16.01 -3.08
C PHE A 86 11.40 -16.97 -2.28
N TYR A 87 10.20 -17.29 -2.79
CA TYR A 87 9.19 -18.15 -2.12
C TYR A 87 9.70 -19.53 -1.64
N HIS A 88 10.83 -20.01 -2.17
CA HIS A 88 11.45 -21.27 -1.70
C HIS A 88 12.10 -21.12 -0.31
N SER A 89 12.46 -19.90 0.10
CA SER A 89 13.11 -19.61 1.38
C SER A 89 12.07 -19.32 2.46
N LYS A 90 12.14 -20.09 3.56
CA LYS A 90 11.25 -19.92 4.72
C LYS A 90 11.34 -18.52 5.32
N SER A 91 12.52 -17.92 5.38
CA SER A 91 12.72 -16.59 5.96
C SER A 91 12.01 -15.51 5.13
N TRP A 92 12.17 -15.56 3.80
CA TRP A 92 11.52 -14.61 2.89
C TRP A 92 10.00 -14.69 2.94
N ARG A 93 9.44 -15.88 3.15
CA ARG A 93 8.00 -16.04 3.35
C ARG A 93 7.49 -15.43 4.64
N ILE A 94 8.22 -15.60 5.75
CA ILE A 94 7.84 -14.98 7.02
C ILE A 94 7.87 -13.46 6.91
N ILE A 95 8.90 -12.92 6.24
CA ILE A 95 9.03 -11.49 6.00
C ILE A 95 7.86 -10.99 5.12
N SER A 96 7.54 -11.72 4.04
CA SER A 96 6.40 -11.39 3.16
C SER A 96 5.06 -11.44 3.90
N ASP A 97 4.80 -12.49 4.69
CA ASP A 97 3.57 -12.63 5.48
C ASP A 97 3.41 -11.48 6.49
N LEU A 98 4.49 -11.11 7.19
CA LEU A 98 4.48 -9.98 8.11
C LEU A 98 4.32 -8.64 7.38
N SER A 99 4.99 -8.48 6.25
CA SER A 99 4.92 -7.30 5.38
C SER A 99 3.50 -7.08 4.87
N SER A 100 2.88 -8.08 4.23
CA SER A 100 1.50 -7.99 3.77
C SER A 100 0.51 -7.77 4.91
N PHE A 101 0.74 -8.38 6.09
CA PHE A 101 -0.08 -8.13 7.29
C PHE A 101 -0.01 -6.66 7.75
N LEU A 102 1.20 -6.12 7.86
CA LEU A 102 1.40 -4.71 8.22
C LEU A 102 0.86 -3.77 7.14
N GLY A 103 1.00 -4.14 5.87
CA GLY A 103 0.51 -3.41 4.72
C GLY A 103 -0.99 -3.21 4.79
N PHE A 104 -1.78 -4.28 4.90
CA PHE A 104 -3.22 -4.10 4.98
C PHE A 104 -3.63 -3.31 6.25
N LEU A 105 -2.94 -3.50 7.39
CA LEU A 105 -3.25 -2.82 8.67
C LEU A 105 -2.96 -1.31 8.63
N ILE A 106 -1.96 -0.88 7.87
CA ILE A 106 -1.52 0.53 7.80
C ILE A 106 -2.12 1.26 6.59
N ILE A 107 -2.49 0.55 5.52
CA ILE A 107 -3.03 1.19 4.30
C ILE A 107 -4.53 1.49 4.44
N TRP A 108 -5.32 0.69 5.17
CA TRP A 108 -6.76 0.96 5.32
C TRP A 108 -7.09 2.32 5.96
N PRO A 109 -6.37 2.84 6.99
CA PRO A 109 -6.62 4.18 7.53
C PRO A 109 -6.25 5.27 6.53
N VAL A 110 -5.28 5.04 5.64
CA VAL A 110 -4.94 5.98 4.56
C VAL A 110 -6.09 6.08 3.57
N ALA A 111 -6.70 4.96 3.18
CA ALA A 111 -7.90 4.95 2.35
C ALA A 111 -9.05 5.70 3.04
N LEU A 112 -9.28 5.45 4.33
CA LEU A 112 -10.31 6.16 5.10
C LEU A 112 -10.05 7.65 5.22
N PHE A 113 -8.79 8.08 5.33
CA PHE A 113 -8.45 9.49 5.35
C PHE A 113 -8.94 10.20 4.08
N PHE A 114 -8.73 9.61 2.89
CA PHE A 114 -9.22 10.21 1.65
C PHE A 114 -10.74 10.21 1.55
N VAL A 115 -11.41 9.15 2.04
CA VAL A 115 -12.88 9.12 2.13
C VAL A 115 -13.38 10.21 3.07
N PHE A 116 -12.75 10.35 4.25
CA PHE A 116 -13.09 11.39 5.21
C PHE A 116 -12.94 12.79 4.59
N THR A 117 -11.83 13.07 3.91
CA THR A 117 -11.66 14.37 3.23
C THR A 117 -12.75 14.63 2.20
N LEU A 118 -13.14 13.63 1.41
CA LEU A 118 -14.21 13.76 0.41
C LEU A 118 -15.58 14.02 1.03
N VAL A 119 -15.87 13.44 2.20
CA VAL A 119 -17.19 13.56 2.85
C VAL A 119 -17.28 14.78 3.77
N SER A 120 -16.18 15.21 4.36
CA SER A 120 -16.16 16.26 5.39
C SER A 120 -15.83 17.66 4.88
N SER A 121 -15.58 17.84 3.58
CA SER A 121 -15.23 19.14 3.03
C SER A 121 -16.33 19.71 2.16
N ASP A 122 -16.98 20.76 2.66
CA ASP A 122 -18.10 21.40 2.01
C ASP A 122 -17.72 22.16 0.72
N ASN A 123 -16.42 22.45 0.51
CA ASN A 123 -15.93 23.27 -0.60
C ASN A 123 -14.56 22.81 -1.15
N LEU A 124 -14.38 21.51 -1.44
CA LEU A 124 -13.21 21.09 -2.22
C LEU A 124 -13.34 21.58 -3.66
N ASP A 125 -12.26 22.13 -4.18
CA ASP A 125 -12.15 22.34 -5.62
C ASP A 125 -12.09 21.00 -6.37
N LEU A 126 -12.33 21.07 -7.68
CA LEU A 126 -12.35 19.88 -8.54
C LEU A 126 -11.01 19.13 -8.53
N GLN A 127 -9.90 19.85 -8.35
CA GLN A 127 -8.57 19.27 -8.31
C GLN A 127 -8.36 18.41 -7.06
N ASN A 128 -8.70 18.92 -5.87
CA ASN A 128 -8.56 18.16 -4.64
C ASN A 128 -9.52 16.97 -4.57
N ILE A 129 -10.72 17.08 -5.16
CA ILE A 129 -11.64 15.93 -5.33
C ILE A 129 -10.96 14.84 -6.16
N LYS A 130 -10.37 15.20 -7.32
CA LYS A 130 -9.65 14.25 -8.18
C LYS A 130 -8.48 13.60 -7.44
N THR A 131 -7.68 14.38 -6.73
CA THR A 131 -6.54 13.86 -5.95
C THR A 131 -7.02 12.86 -4.90
N ALA A 132 -8.01 13.24 -4.08
CA ALA A 132 -8.51 12.35 -3.03
C ALA A 132 -9.10 11.07 -3.59
N LEU A 133 -9.84 11.14 -4.70
CA LEU A 133 -10.43 9.97 -5.35
C LEU A 133 -9.37 9.03 -5.93
N VAL A 134 -8.36 9.57 -6.61
CA VAL A 134 -7.26 8.78 -7.18
C VAL A 134 -6.48 8.07 -6.08
N TYR A 135 -6.13 8.79 -5.01
CA TYR A 135 -5.39 8.19 -3.89
C TYR A 135 -6.23 7.26 -3.03
N PHE A 136 -7.54 7.48 -2.91
CA PHE A 136 -8.46 6.49 -2.35
C PHE A 136 -8.45 5.19 -3.16
N ILE A 137 -8.62 5.27 -4.50
CA ILE A 137 -8.62 4.08 -5.36
C ILE A 137 -7.29 3.34 -5.25
N PHE A 138 -6.16 4.05 -5.28
CA PHE A 138 -4.86 3.43 -5.14
C PHE A 138 -4.69 2.77 -3.77
N SER A 139 -4.88 3.51 -2.68
CA SER A 139 -4.73 2.95 -1.33
C SER A 139 -5.68 1.78 -1.07
N PHE A 140 -6.94 1.87 -1.51
CA PHE A 140 -7.90 0.77 -1.39
C PHE A 140 -7.50 -0.46 -2.21
N SER A 141 -7.04 -0.28 -3.45
CA SER A 141 -6.57 -1.38 -4.30
C SER A 141 -5.38 -2.10 -3.68
N LEU A 142 -4.47 -1.34 -3.07
CA LEU A 142 -3.29 -1.87 -2.38
C LEU A 142 -3.67 -2.60 -1.10
N PHE A 143 -4.59 -2.06 -0.31
CA PHE A 143 -5.18 -2.74 0.84
C PHE A 143 -5.74 -4.12 0.44
N ILE A 144 -6.50 -4.20 -0.65
CA ILE A 144 -7.03 -5.47 -1.16
C ILE A 144 -5.90 -6.39 -1.63
N LEU A 145 -4.88 -5.86 -2.31
CA LEU A 145 -3.75 -6.65 -2.78
C LEU A 145 -2.96 -7.27 -1.63
N ASP A 146 -2.67 -6.51 -0.57
CA ASP A 146 -1.98 -7.00 0.62
C ASP A 146 -2.80 -8.06 1.36
N LEU A 147 -4.11 -7.83 1.48
CA LEU A 147 -5.04 -8.80 2.05
C LEU A 147 -5.02 -10.12 1.26
N VAL A 148 -5.11 -10.05 -0.07
CA VAL A 148 -5.05 -11.23 -0.95
C VAL A 148 -3.69 -11.91 -0.85
N THR A 149 -2.60 -11.14 -0.79
CA THR A 149 -1.24 -11.68 -0.67
C THR A 149 -1.07 -12.45 0.63
N TRP A 150 -1.56 -11.89 1.73
CA TRP A 150 -1.58 -12.53 3.04
C TRP A 150 -2.42 -13.82 3.04
N PHE A 151 -3.58 -13.83 2.37
CA PHE A 151 -4.42 -15.03 2.28
C PHE A 151 -3.83 -16.13 1.38
N VAL A 152 -3.14 -15.76 0.29
CA VAL A 152 -2.60 -16.70 -0.69
C VAL A 152 -1.32 -17.37 -0.21
N ASP A 153 -0.56 -16.77 0.73
CA ASP A 153 0.55 -17.47 1.36
C ASP A 153 0.01 -18.53 2.33
N GLU A 154 -0.20 -19.74 1.82
CA GLU A 154 -0.69 -20.96 2.52
C GLU A 154 0.09 -21.33 3.80
N GLN A 155 1.18 -20.60 4.08
CA GLN A 155 2.07 -20.78 5.20
C GLN A 155 2.10 -19.62 6.16
N SER A 156 1.17 -18.67 6.07
CA SER A 156 1.03 -17.56 7.00
C SER A 156 1.27 -18.05 8.43
N PHE A 157 2.30 -17.50 9.06
CA PHE A 157 2.70 -17.85 10.41
C PHE A 157 1.56 -17.54 11.38
N LEU A 158 0.84 -16.43 11.13
CA LEU A 158 -0.34 -16.02 11.86
C LEU A 158 -1.53 -16.96 11.63
N ALA A 159 -1.79 -17.37 10.38
CA ALA A 159 -2.86 -18.34 10.10
C ALA A 159 -2.59 -19.71 10.77
N ARG A 160 -1.33 -20.17 10.75
CA ARG A 160 -0.93 -21.40 11.46
C ARG A 160 -1.02 -21.26 12.97
N GLY A 161 -0.67 -20.10 13.53
CA GLY A 161 -0.86 -19.78 14.95
C GLY A 161 -2.33 -19.84 15.37
N LEU A 162 -3.23 -19.20 14.62
CA LEU A 162 -4.67 -19.20 14.86
C LEU A 162 -5.28 -20.61 14.76
N ILE A 163 -4.88 -21.41 13.76
CA ILE A 163 -5.33 -22.80 13.60
C ILE A 163 -4.85 -23.67 14.78
N LYS A 164 -3.60 -23.46 15.24
CA LYS A 164 -3.05 -24.19 16.38
C LYS A 164 -3.76 -23.86 17.69
N ILE A 165 -4.10 -22.59 17.92
CA ILE A 165 -4.93 -22.15 19.05
C ILE A 165 -6.32 -22.80 18.98
N LYS A 166 -6.97 -22.78 17.81
CA LYS A 166 -8.29 -23.39 17.60
C LYS A 166 -8.32 -24.90 17.86
N ARG A 167 -7.21 -25.60 17.61
CA ARG A 167 -7.05 -27.04 17.92
C ARG A 167 -6.70 -27.33 19.38
N SER A 168 -6.19 -26.36 20.13
CA SER A 168 -5.85 -26.52 21.55
C SER A 168 -7.06 -26.29 22.48
N ILE A 169 -8.14 -25.69 21.97
CA ILE A 169 -9.36 -25.36 22.72
C ILE A 169 -10.47 -26.40 22.45
N LYS A 170 -10.21 -27.39 21.58
CA LYS A 170 -11.03 -28.59 21.37
C LYS A 170 -10.41 -29.76 22.08
#